data_AF-A0A4Y3RNJ7-F1
#
_entry.id   AF-A0A4Y3RNJ7-F1
#
_cell.length_a   1.000
_cell.length_b   1.000
_cell.length_c   1.000
_cell.angle_alpha   90.00
_cell.angle_beta   90.00
_cell.angle_gamma   90.00
#
_symmetry.space_group_name_H-M   'P 1'
#
loop_
_entity.id
_entity.type
_entity.pdbx_description
1 polymer ?
#
loop_
_entity_poly.entity_id
_entity_poly.type
_entity_poly.pdbx_seq_one_letter_code
_entity_poly.pdbx_strand_id
1 'polypeptide(L)' 'MVHPVASARLHALWLAWQELTDPATCGYTGPSVWHRDHLDPCMRELRASTGPFAGCTRGEHQVDHRMPGIVPSAWSRAED' A
#
# COMPACT_ATOMS: atom_id res chain seq x y z
N MET A 1 -5.71 -2.85 14.28
CA MET A 1 -4.78 -1.94 14.99
C MET A 1 -3.68 -1.56 14.02
N VAL A 2 -3.44 -0.26 13.79
CA VAL A 2 -2.46 0.22 12.82
C VAL A 2 -1.06 0.11 13.43
N HIS A 3 -0.09 -0.49 12.74
CA HIS A 3 1.30 -0.56 13.18
C HIS A 3 1.93 0.85 13.09
N PRO A 4 2.13 1.58 14.20
CA PRO A 4 2.48 3.01 14.11
C PRO A 4 3.80 3.24 13.37
N VAL A 5 4.76 2.33 13.56
CA VAL A 5 6.05 2.38 12.89
C VAL A 5 5.97 2.02 11.41
N ALA A 6 5.03 1.17 10.99
CA ALA A 6 4.82 0.87 9.57
C ALA A 6 4.12 2.03 8.86
N SER A 7 3.12 2.63 9.51
CA SER A 7 2.44 3.82 8.99
C SER A 7 3.37 5.02 8.89
N ALA A 8 4.24 5.25 9.87
CA ALA A 8 5.24 6.30 9.80
C ALA A 8 6.18 6.11 8.60
N ARG A 9 6.67 4.87 8.37
CA ARG A 9 7.51 4.54 7.21
C ARG A 9 6.79 4.75 5.87
N LEU A 10 5.54 4.32 5.76
CA LEU A 10 4.73 4.50 4.55
C LEU A 10 4.43 5.97 4.27
N HIS A 11 4.17 6.76 5.32
CA HIS A 11 3.97 8.20 5.18
C HIS A 11 5.26 8.91 4.74
N ALA A 12 6.40 8.56 5.32
CA ALA A 12 7.70 9.08 4.90
C ALA A 12 8.01 8.73 3.43
N LEU A 13 7.68 7.51 2.99
CA LEU A 13 7.82 7.10 1.59
C LEU A 13 6.95 7.95 0.65
N TRP A 14 5.72 8.26 1.06
CA TRP A 14 4.82 9.14 0.32
C TRP A 14 5.35 10.57 0.24
N LEU A 15 5.90 11.13 1.33
CA LEU A 15 6.52 12.46 1.30
C LEU A 15 7.72 12.51 0.34
N ALA A 16 8.59 11.49 0.37
CA ALA A 16 9.71 11.40 -0.56
C ALA A 16 9.25 11.28 -2.03
N TRP A 17 8.13 10.61 -2.28
CA TRP A 17 7.53 10.55 -3.61
C TRP A 17 7.11 11.94 -4.10
N GLN A 18 6.44 12.72 -3.26
CA GLN A 18 5.99 14.07 -3.63
C GLN A 18 7.17 14.94 -4.09
N GLU A 19 8.26 14.95 -3.33
CA GLU A 19 9.46 15.73 -3.67
C GLU A 19 10.14 15.24 -4.95
N LEU A 20 10.36 13.92 -5.07
CA LEU A 20 11.18 13.35 -6.14
C LEU A 20 10.44 13.16 -7.46
N THR A 21 9.13 13.38 -7.48
CA THR A 21 8.31 13.22 -8.70
C THR A 21 7.49 14.45 -9.04
N ASP A 22 7.66 15.57 -8.32
CA ASP A 22 7.07 16.85 -8.68
C ASP A 22 7.58 17.29 -10.07
N PRO A 23 6.71 17.34 -11.10
CA PRO A 23 7.13 17.69 -12.46
C PRO A 23 7.72 19.10 -12.60
N ALA A 24 7.45 20.00 -11.66
CA ALA A 24 7.94 21.37 -11.70
C ALA A 24 9.35 21.53 -11.12
N THR A 25 9.76 20.66 -10.20
CA THR A 25 10.99 20.84 -9.40
C THR A 25 11.95 19.66 -9.46
N CYS A 26 11.46 18.45 -9.79
CA CYS A 26 12.29 17.26 -9.82
C CYS A 26 13.13 17.18 -11.11
N GLY A 27 14.36 16.63 -11.01
CA GLY A 27 15.15 16.27 -12.18
C GLY A 27 14.64 14.99 -12.84
N TYR A 28 15.03 14.73 -14.10
CA TYR A 28 14.61 13.52 -14.85
C TYR A 28 14.95 12.18 -14.16
N THR A 29 15.91 12.18 -13.25
CA THR A 29 16.30 11.00 -12.47
C THR A 29 15.52 10.83 -11.17
N GLY A 30 14.66 11.78 -10.80
CA GLY A 30 13.90 11.79 -9.54
C GLY A 30 13.16 10.48 -9.25
N PRO A 31 12.36 9.93 -10.20
CA PRO A 31 11.70 8.64 -10.01
C PRO A 31 12.69 7.49 -9.76
N SER A 32 13.83 7.46 -10.46
CA SER A 32 14.85 6.43 -10.28
C SER A 32 15.50 6.51 -8.90
N VAL A 33 15.76 7.73 -8.40
CA VAL A 33 16.28 7.98 -7.04
C VAL A 33 15.25 7.54 -6.00
N TRP A 34 13.97 7.85 -6.19
CA TRP A 34 12.92 7.42 -5.26
C TRP A 34 12.85 5.89 -5.12
N HIS A 35 12.91 5.16 -6.23
CA HIS A 35 12.93 3.70 -6.21
C HIS A 35 14.14 3.16 -5.44
N ARG A 36 15.35 3.60 -5.81
CA ARG A 36 16.61 3.10 -5.26
C ARG A 36 16.80 3.42 -3.77
N ASP A 37 16.52 4.66 -3.38
CA ASP A 37 16.91 5.18 -2.07
C ASP A 37 15.78 5.15 -1.04
N HIS A 38 14.52 5.10 -1.49
CA HIS A 38 13.37 5.17 -0.59
C HIS A 38 12.48 3.92 -0.65
N LEU A 39 11.99 3.55 -1.84
CA LEU A 39 11.06 2.43 -1.97
C LEU A 39 11.71 1.10 -1.60
N ASP A 40 12.80 0.74 -2.28
CA ASP A 40 13.41 -0.59 -2.13
C ASP A 40 13.88 -0.86 -0.70
N PRO A 41 14.58 0.08 -0.01
CA PRO A 41 14.98 -0.10 1.38
C PRO A 41 13.78 -0.19 2.33
N CYS A 42 12.78 0.70 2.17
CA CYS A 42 11.58 0.70 3.01
C CYS A 42 10.82 -0.61 2.90
N MET A 43 10.59 -1.08 1.68
CA MET A 43 9.87 -2.31 1.42
C MET A 43 10.64 -3.56 1.86
N ARG A 44 11.98 -3.53 1.85
CA ARG A 44 12.82 -4.59 2.43
C ARG A 44 12.63 -4.69 3.94
N GLU A 45 12.61 -3.57 4.66
CA GLU A 45 12.37 -3.57 6.12
C GLU A 45 10.95 -3.99 6.48
N LEU A 46 9.95 -3.44 5.78
CA LEU A 46 8.55 -3.75 6.04
C LEU A 46 8.25 -5.24 5.89
N ARG A 47 8.87 -5.89 4.90
CA ARG A 47 8.66 -7.32 4.60
C ARG A 47 9.65 -8.26 5.29
N ALA A 48 10.57 -7.75 6.12
CA ALA A 48 11.50 -8.60 6.85
C ALA A 48 10.75 -9.51 7.84
N SER A 49 11.25 -10.73 8.07
CA SER A 49 10.68 -11.67 9.04
C SER A 49 10.74 -11.14 10.48
N THR A 50 11.65 -10.22 10.77
CA THR A 50 11.77 -9.47 12.02
C THR A 50 11.24 -8.03 11.90
N GLY A 51 10.53 -7.73 10.81
CA GLY A 51 10.00 -6.41 10.50
C GLY A 51 8.79 -6.03 11.36
N PRO A 52 8.21 -4.85 11.14
CA PRO A 52 7.10 -4.34 11.96
C PRO A 52 5.81 -5.16 11.86
N PHE A 53 5.73 -6.06 10.87
CA PHE A 53 4.63 -7.01 10.71
C PHE A 53 4.96 -8.44 11.19
N ALA A 54 6.13 -8.66 11.79
CA ALA A 54 6.57 -10.00 12.23
C ALA A 54 5.60 -10.66 13.22
N GLY A 55 4.95 -9.87 14.06
CA GLY A 55 3.94 -10.33 15.02
C GLY A 55 2.51 -10.36 14.48
N CYS A 56 2.29 -10.05 13.20
CA CYS A 56 0.94 -10.05 12.62
C CYS A 56 0.49 -11.48 12.30
N THR A 57 -0.28 -12.09 13.20
CA THR A 57 -0.93 -13.37 12.93
C THR A 57 -2.17 -13.21 12.05
N ARG A 58 -2.37 -14.14 11.10
CA ARG A 58 -3.58 -14.27 10.28
C ARG A 58 -4.74 -14.74 11.18
N GLY A 59 -5.38 -13.82 11.88
CA GLY A 59 -6.51 -14.13 12.77
C GLY A 59 -7.03 -12.93 13.56
N GLU A 60 -6.14 -12.06 14.07
CA GLU A 60 -6.52 -10.87 14.86
C GLU A 60 -7.01 -9.69 14.01
N HIS A 61 -6.94 -9.82 12.69
CA HIS A 61 -7.28 -8.80 11.71
C HIS A 61 -8.50 -9.16 10.85
N GLN A 62 -9.37 -10.06 11.34
CA GLN A 62 -10.68 -10.28 10.71
C GLN A 62 -11.53 -9.02 10.96
N VAL A 63 -11.50 -8.09 10.02
CA VAL A 63 -12.63 -7.18 9.85
C VAL A 63 -13.75 -8.06 9.32
N ASP A 64 -14.81 -8.23 10.10
CA ASP A 64 -16.00 -8.95 9.66
C ASP A 64 -16.64 -8.12 8.52
N HIS A 65 -16.15 -8.35 7.30
CA HIS A 65 -16.68 -7.72 6.12
C HIS A 65 -18.05 -8.35 5.92
N ARG A 66 -19.11 -7.61 6.31
CA ARG A 66 -20.47 -7.96 5.92
C ARG A 66 -20.47 -8.08 4.40
N MET A 67 -20.59 -9.30 3.89
CA MET A 67 -20.72 -9.52 2.47
C MET A 67 -21.92 -8.68 1.99
N PRO A 68 -21.75 -7.80 0.99
CA PRO A 68 -22.89 -7.16 0.38
C PRO A 68 -23.84 -8.25 -0.12
N GLY A 69 -25.14 -8.06 0.10
CA GLY A 69 -26.14 -9.00 -0.39
C GLY A 69 -26.03 -9.16 -1.90
N ILE A 70 -26.45 -10.32 -2.43
CA ILE A 70 -26.58 -10.52 -3.87
C ILE A 70 -27.46 -9.39 -4.43
N VAL A 71 -26.85 -8.53 -5.24
CA VAL A 71 -27.59 -7.62 -6.11
C VAL A 71 -27.90 -8.39 -7.39
N PRO A 72 -29.17 -8.40 -7.87
CA PRO A 72 -29.45 -8.89 -9.21
C PRO A 72 -28.63 -8.05 -10.18
N SER A 73 -27.68 -8.67 -10.89
CA SER A 73 -26.99 -7.97 -11.97
C SER A 73 -28.04 -7.61 -13.01
N ALA A 74 -28.11 -6.33 -13.40
CA ALA A 74 -29.08 -5.79 -14.36
C ALA A 74 -29.01 -6.38 -15.79
N TRP A 75 -28.22 -7.44 -15.99
CA TRP A 75 -28.01 -8.10 -17.26
C TRP A 75 -28.53 -9.53 -17.20
N SER A 76 -29.86 -9.71 -17.29
CA SER A 76 -30.42 -10.94 -17.83
C SER A 76 -30.46 -10.79 -19.34
N ARG A 77 -29.67 -11.57 -20.08
CA ARG A 77 -29.95 -11.79 -21.50
C ARG A 77 -31.35 -12.41 -21.57
N ALA A 78 -32.30 -11.71 -22.16
CA ALA A 78 -33.53 -12.32 -22.61
C ALA A 78 -33.12 -13.40 -23.63
N GLU A 79 -33.41 -14.66 -23.32
CA GLU A 79 -33.38 -15.74 -24.30
C GLU A 79 -34.71 -15.73 -25.06
N ASP A 80 -34.61 -15.90 -26.38
CA ASP A 80 -35.67 -15.80 -27.40
C ASP A 80 -36.88 -16.72 -27.15
#